data_AF-A0A820KJN8-F1
#
_entry.id   AF-A0A820KJN8-F1
#
_cell.length_a   1.000
_cell.length_b   1.000
_cell.length_c   1.000
_cell.angle_alpha   90.00
_cell.angle_beta   90.00
_cell.angle_gamma   90.00
#
_symmetry.space_group_name_H-M   'P 1'
#
loop_
_entity.id
_entity.type
_entity.pdbx_description
1 polymer ?
#
loop_
_entity_poly.entity_id
_entity_poly.type
_entity_poly.pdbx_seq_one_letter_code
_entity_poly.pdbx_strand_id
1 'polypeptide(L)'
;LPRPSATSCTRDQFNMEACTITYTNWMNSKWRSEQVGAMEYYNWEMPNVLIIYNLNSSCHQGSVPVIAVNATLPEYFQAMIKFAAKYHLRLVIKITGSDILARSTAPRSFLLWLHYMENMALISQYSSCGSANVTNVVRLGAGVQWGGTGGFLQGGSHSLLSSWKGLGVDQVLQYDVVTVDGQRKIVSQCQNSDLFYALSGGVGGTYDVVVSVVLRIFRSPHIIGTLLSIEASNETLYVTLIRDLVRFLPKLADGDWTTAFIPSFYKAYKLALTPSDPTGYNMLLGSSLIPDTVVRNRQNDLIQLFLQMKRLSVKATSLLINHVAG
;
A
#
# COMPACT_ATOMS: atom_id res chain seq x y z
N LEU A 1 -20.59 14.20 -10.08
CA LEU A 1 -19.38 14.38 -10.93
C LEU A 1 -18.19 14.60 -10.01
N PRO A 2 -17.08 13.87 -10.19
CA PRO A 2 -15.86 14.06 -9.42
C PRO A 2 -15.26 15.48 -9.55
N ARG A 3 -14.77 16.02 -8.43
CA ARG A 3 -14.07 17.30 -8.32
C ARG A 3 -12.86 17.13 -7.39
N PRO A 4 -11.78 17.92 -7.56
CA PRO A 4 -10.66 17.92 -6.62
C PRO A 4 -11.13 18.16 -5.19
N SER A 5 -10.49 17.51 -4.22
CA SER A 5 -11.00 17.48 -2.85
C SER A 5 -11.02 18.87 -2.20
N ALA A 6 -10.17 19.79 -2.66
CA ALA A 6 -10.11 21.17 -2.18
C ALA A 6 -11.15 22.13 -2.79
N THR A 7 -12.02 21.66 -3.68
CA THR A 7 -12.93 22.54 -4.45
C THR A 7 -13.75 23.47 -3.54
N SER A 8 -14.25 22.95 -2.41
CA SER A 8 -15.05 23.72 -1.43
C SER A 8 -14.28 24.84 -0.73
N CYS A 9 -12.95 24.82 -0.77
CA CYS A 9 -12.06 25.83 -0.20
C CYS A 9 -11.58 26.88 -1.20
N THR A 10 -12.19 26.97 -2.39
CA THR A 10 -11.75 27.90 -3.44
C THR A 10 -12.78 28.96 -3.76
N ARG A 11 -12.31 30.12 -4.21
CA ARG A 11 -13.13 31.33 -4.42
C ARG A 11 -14.41 31.05 -5.21
N ASP A 12 -14.31 30.26 -6.26
CA ASP A 12 -15.40 30.06 -7.23
C ASP A 12 -16.45 29.05 -6.74
N GLN A 13 -16.15 28.26 -5.70
CA GLN A 13 -17.00 27.16 -5.19
C GLN A 13 -17.00 27.11 -3.64
N PHE A 14 -16.75 28.26 -3.00
CA PHE A 14 -16.52 28.31 -1.56
C PHE A 14 -17.77 27.86 -0.77
N ASN A 15 -17.56 26.91 0.14
CA ASN A 15 -18.55 26.49 1.12
C ASN A 15 -17.86 26.30 2.46
N MET A 16 -18.23 27.10 3.46
CA MET A 16 -17.55 27.14 4.75
C MET A 16 -17.56 25.78 5.47
N GLU A 17 -18.69 25.09 5.49
CA GLU A 17 -18.84 23.80 6.20
C GLU A 17 -18.02 22.70 5.50
N ALA A 18 -18.20 22.55 4.19
CA ALA A 18 -17.47 21.55 3.39
C ALA A 18 -15.97 21.84 3.33
N CYS A 19 -15.57 23.13 3.32
CA CYS A 19 -14.16 23.51 3.41
C CYS A 19 -13.59 23.18 4.79
N THR A 20 -14.32 23.45 5.87
CA THR A 20 -13.89 23.09 7.23
C THR A 20 -13.66 21.58 7.35
N ILE A 21 -14.59 20.76 6.85
CA ILE A 21 -14.44 19.29 6.84
C ILE A 21 -13.21 18.86 6.04
N THR A 22 -13.03 19.43 4.84
CA THR A 22 -11.88 19.14 3.96
C THR A 22 -10.56 19.53 4.62
N TYR A 23 -10.51 20.68 5.26
CA TYR A 23 -9.34 21.19 5.96
C TYR A 23 -8.94 20.30 7.13
N THR A 24 -9.90 19.94 7.99
CA THR A 24 -9.66 19.06 9.14
C THR A 24 -9.21 17.66 8.71
N ASN A 25 -9.73 17.14 7.59
CA ASN A 25 -9.42 15.80 7.11
C ASN A 25 -8.37 15.76 5.99
N TRP A 26 -7.68 16.87 5.71
CA TRP A 26 -6.83 16.97 4.53
C TRP A 26 -5.77 15.87 4.45
N MET A 27 -5.19 15.50 5.60
CA MET A 27 -4.17 14.45 5.71
C MET A 27 -4.73 13.09 6.13
N ASN A 28 -6.06 12.92 6.20
CA ASN A 28 -6.70 11.69 6.66
C ASN A 28 -6.94 10.73 5.49
N SER A 29 -6.14 9.67 5.42
CA SER A 29 -6.19 8.68 4.33
C SER A 29 -7.56 8.03 4.16
N LYS A 30 -8.27 7.75 5.27
CA LYS A 30 -9.62 7.16 5.22
C LYS A 30 -10.61 8.13 4.57
N TRP A 31 -10.63 9.37 5.02
CA TRP A 31 -11.51 10.38 4.45
C TRP A 31 -11.21 10.60 2.96
N ARG A 32 -9.93 10.63 2.58
CA ARG A 32 -9.52 10.79 1.18
C ARG A 32 -9.93 9.60 0.32
N SER A 33 -9.78 8.37 0.80
CA SER A 33 -10.17 7.18 0.04
C SER A 33 -11.68 7.13 -0.23
N GLU A 34 -12.49 7.70 0.66
CA GLU A 34 -13.94 7.87 0.54
C GLU A 34 -14.34 9.02 -0.41
N GLN A 35 -13.43 9.90 -0.82
CA GLN A 35 -13.72 10.95 -1.80
C GLN A 35 -13.44 10.47 -3.22
N VAL A 36 -14.44 10.51 -4.10
CA VAL A 36 -14.30 10.10 -5.50
C VAL A 36 -13.20 10.86 -6.26
N GLY A 37 -13.02 12.15 -5.96
CA GLY A 37 -12.04 13.00 -6.63
C GLY A 37 -10.70 13.13 -5.92
N ALA A 38 -10.53 12.54 -4.72
CA ALA A 38 -9.28 12.65 -3.99
C ALA A 38 -8.28 11.53 -4.35
N MET A 39 -7.01 11.84 -4.19
CA MET A 39 -5.87 10.94 -4.19
C MET A 39 -5.20 11.02 -2.82
N GLU A 40 -4.59 9.94 -2.35
CA GLU A 40 -3.81 9.94 -1.10
C GLU A 40 -2.72 11.00 -1.16
N TYR A 41 -2.02 11.02 -2.30
CA TYR A 41 -1.02 12.01 -2.64
C TYR A 41 -1.71 13.15 -3.40
N TYR A 42 -2.16 14.16 -2.64
CA TYR A 42 -2.96 15.29 -3.13
C TYR A 42 -2.29 16.09 -4.27
N ASN A 43 -0.97 16.01 -4.44
CA ASN A 43 -0.25 16.61 -5.56
C ASN A 43 -0.67 15.99 -6.92
N TRP A 44 -1.28 14.81 -6.91
CA TRP A 44 -1.83 14.16 -8.09
C TRP A 44 -3.25 14.61 -8.42
N GLU A 45 -3.89 15.46 -7.61
CA GLU A 45 -5.17 16.08 -7.97
C GLU A 45 -4.95 17.32 -8.81
N MET A 46 -4.00 18.16 -8.39
CA MET A 46 -3.76 19.47 -8.96
C MET A 46 -2.33 19.95 -8.67
N PRO A 47 -1.76 20.82 -9.53
CA PRO A 47 -0.38 21.28 -9.39
C PRO A 47 -0.11 22.11 -8.13
N ASN A 48 -1.13 22.77 -7.54
CA ASN A 48 -0.95 23.57 -6.33
C ASN A 48 -1.52 22.85 -5.10
N VAL A 49 -0.61 22.28 -4.31
CA VAL A 49 -0.89 21.52 -3.09
C VAL A 49 -1.47 22.38 -1.97
N LEU A 50 -1.10 23.66 -1.89
CA LEU A 50 -1.44 24.55 -0.76
C LEU A 50 -2.75 25.30 -0.96
N ILE A 51 -3.54 24.91 -1.96
CA ILE A 51 -4.78 25.61 -2.34
C ILE A 51 -5.77 25.72 -1.17
N ILE A 52 -5.76 24.75 -0.24
CA ILE A 52 -6.64 24.75 0.94
C ILE A 52 -6.36 25.87 1.93
N TYR A 53 -5.17 26.48 1.87
CA TYR A 53 -4.76 27.57 2.75
C TYR A 53 -4.97 28.94 2.11
N ASN A 54 -5.44 29.00 0.87
CA ASN A 54 -5.61 30.24 0.12
C ASN A 54 -6.99 30.29 -0.55
N LEU A 55 -7.95 30.91 0.14
CA LEU A 55 -9.34 31.05 -0.34
C LEU A 55 -9.46 31.85 -1.65
N ASN A 56 -8.44 32.64 -2.03
CA ASN A 56 -8.45 33.42 -3.27
C ASN A 56 -7.94 32.65 -4.50
N SER A 57 -7.57 31.38 -4.33
CA SER A 57 -7.13 30.52 -5.42
C SER A 57 -8.31 29.93 -6.22
N SER A 58 -8.08 29.64 -7.49
CA SER A 58 -9.04 28.95 -8.37
C SER A 58 -8.71 27.45 -8.45
N CYS A 59 -9.70 26.58 -8.21
CA CYS A 59 -9.56 25.14 -8.37
C CYS A 59 -9.94 24.71 -9.79
N HIS A 60 -8.96 24.22 -10.54
CA HIS A 60 -9.22 23.57 -11.82
C HIS A 60 -9.33 22.06 -11.63
N GLN A 61 -10.01 21.39 -12.55
CA GLN A 61 -10.20 19.93 -12.52
C GLN A 61 -8.88 19.14 -12.39
N GLY A 62 -7.78 19.70 -12.90
CA GLY A 62 -6.45 19.10 -12.81
C GLY A 62 -6.42 17.70 -13.43
N SER A 63 -5.86 16.75 -12.68
CA SER A 63 -5.82 15.35 -13.09
C SER A 63 -7.04 14.56 -12.63
N VAL A 64 -7.93 15.15 -11.83
CA VAL A 64 -9.13 14.47 -11.35
C VAL A 64 -10.05 14.14 -12.54
N PRO A 65 -10.47 12.88 -12.71
CA PRO A 65 -11.40 12.48 -13.77
C PRO A 65 -12.64 13.36 -13.79
N VAL A 66 -13.28 13.56 -14.95
CA VAL A 66 -14.45 14.46 -15.07
C VAL A 66 -15.77 13.75 -14.79
N ILE A 67 -15.80 12.44 -15.01
CA ILE A 67 -16.94 11.56 -14.79
C ILE A 67 -16.43 10.34 -14.02
N ALA A 68 -17.24 9.85 -13.09
CA ALA A 68 -16.95 8.65 -12.33
C ALA A 68 -18.17 7.74 -12.26
N VAL A 69 -17.95 6.44 -12.36
CA VAL A 69 -18.92 5.40 -12.05
C VAL A 69 -18.52 4.79 -10.72
N ASN A 70 -19.42 4.86 -9.75
CA ASN A 70 -19.31 4.09 -8.51
C ASN A 70 -19.73 2.65 -8.80
N ALA A 71 -18.75 1.75 -8.93
CA ALA A 71 -18.99 0.37 -9.30
C ALA A 71 -19.05 -0.54 -8.07
N THR A 72 -20.20 -1.17 -7.86
CA THR A 72 -20.42 -2.17 -6.79
C THR A 72 -20.63 -3.59 -7.32
N LEU A 73 -20.85 -3.72 -8.64
CA LEU A 73 -21.18 -4.97 -9.32
C LEU A 73 -20.41 -5.09 -10.65
N PRO A 74 -20.05 -6.32 -11.08
CA PRO A 74 -19.31 -6.57 -12.33
C PRO A 74 -19.94 -5.98 -13.59
N GLU A 75 -21.26 -5.85 -13.64
CA GLU A 75 -22.01 -5.38 -14.81
C GLU A 75 -21.71 -3.89 -15.11
N TYR A 76 -21.43 -3.09 -14.08
CA TYR A 76 -21.03 -1.69 -14.26
C TYR A 76 -19.70 -1.57 -15.01
N PHE A 77 -18.79 -2.53 -14.80
CA PHE A 77 -17.50 -2.58 -15.49
C PHE A 77 -17.69 -2.87 -16.97
N GLN A 78 -18.49 -3.90 -17.26
CA GLN A 78 -18.78 -4.30 -18.63
C GLN A 78 -19.44 -3.16 -19.40
N ALA A 79 -20.41 -2.47 -18.78
CA ALA A 79 -21.05 -1.31 -19.36
C ALA A 79 -20.06 -0.15 -19.57
N MET A 80 -19.21 0.15 -18.58
CA MET A 80 -18.28 1.26 -18.64
C MET A 80 -17.15 1.03 -19.65
N ILE A 81 -16.61 -0.18 -19.75
CA ILE A 81 -15.59 -0.54 -20.75
C ILE A 81 -16.17 -0.39 -22.17
N LYS A 82 -17.39 -0.93 -22.41
CA LYS A 82 -18.08 -0.78 -23.70
C LYS A 82 -18.35 0.70 -24.03
N PHE A 83 -18.77 1.49 -23.04
CA PHE A 83 -19.01 2.92 -23.22
C PHE A 83 -17.72 3.67 -23.55
N ALA A 84 -16.65 3.42 -22.79
CA ALA A 84 -15.35 4.05 -23.02
C ALA A 84 -14.77 3.70 -24.39
N ALA A 85 -14.88 2.43 -24.82
CA ALA A 85 -14.48 1.99 -26.15
C ALA A 85 -15.29 2.66 -27.26
N LYS A 86 -16.63 2.71 -27.12
CA LYS A 86 -17.53 3.32 -28.11
C LYS A 86 -17.26 4.81 -28.34
N TYR A 87 -16.91 5.54 -27.28
CA TYR A 87 -16.74 7.00 -27.33
C TYR A 87 -15.26 7.44 -27.25
N HIS A 88 -14.31 6.51 -27.38
CA HIS A 88 -12.86 6.77 -27.31
C HIS A 88 -12.43 7.55 -26.06
N LEU A 89 -12.97 7.14 -24.90
CA LEU A 89 -12.73 7.82 -23.64
C LEU A 89 -11.58 7.16 -22.90
N ARG A 90 -10.70 7.98 -22.31
CA ARG A 90 -9.63 7.51 -21.44
C ARG A 90 -10.24 6.96 -20.15
N LEU A 91 -10.18 5.64 -19.96
CA LEU A 91 -10.58 4.98 -18.73
C LEU A 91 -9.45 5.05 -17.69
N VAL A 92 -9.81 5.28 -16.44
CA VAL A 92 -8.93 5.22 -15.27
C VAL A 92 -9.62 4.42 -14.19
N ILE A 93 -8.86 3.59 -13.47
CA ILE A 93 -9.39 2.73 -12.40
C ILE A 93 -8.84 3.22 -11.06
N LYS A 94 -9.71 3.38 -10.07
CA LYS A 94 -9.32 3.80 -8.71
C LYS A 94 -10.00 2.91 -7.67
N ILE A 95 -9.26 2.60 -6.61
CA ILE A 95 -9.80 2.06 -5.36
C ILE A 95 -9.68 3.16 -4.29
N THR A 96 -8.49 3.33 -3.70
CA THR A 96 -8.23 4.32 -2.64
C THR A 96 -7.59 5.61 -3.13
N GLY A 97 -6.91 5.59 -4.28
CA GLY A 97 -6.10 6.73 -4.75
C GLY A 97 -4.69 6.78 -4.16
N SER A 98 -4.20 5.69 -3.57
CA SER A 98 -2.85 5.58 -2.95
C SER A 98 -1.71 5.33 -3.95
N ASP A 99 -1.92 5.58 -5.25
CA ASP A 99 -0.90 5.32 -6.26
C ASP A 99 0.14 6.46 -6.30
N ILE A 100 1.37 6.18 -5.87
CA ILE A 100 2.47 7.15 -5.86
C ILE A 100 2.87 7.66 -7.25
N LEU A 101 2.50 6.93 -8.32
CA LEU A 101 2.83 7.26 -9.72
C LEU A 101 1.62 7.85 -10.47
N ALA A 102 0.56 8.23 -9.77
CA ALA A 102 -0.66 8.82 -10.33
C ALA A 102 -1.43 7.93 -11.32
N ARG A 103 -1.21 6.60 -11.36
CA ARG A 103 -1.84 5.71 -12.35
C ARG A 103 -3.36 5.55 -12.18
N SER A 104 -3.89 5.94 -11.02
CA SER A 104 -5.33 5.91 -10.70
C SER A 104 -6.04 7.26 -10.92
N THR A 105 -5.39 8.19 -11.62
CA THR A 105 -5.96 9.50 -11.96
C THR A 105 -5.45 9.98 -13.33
N ALA A 106 -6.24 10.79 -14.05
CA ALA A 106 -5.76 11.41 -15.27
C ALA A 106 -6.66 12.58 -15.74
N PRO A 107 -6.07 13.64 -16.32
CA PRO A 107 -6.85 14.71 -16.92
C PRO A 107 -7.80 14.20 -18.00
N ARG A 108 -9.02 14.76 -18.01
CA ARG A 108 -10.04 14.51 -19.07
C ARG A 108 -10.39 13.02 -19.23
N SER A 109 -10.39 12.28 -18.12
CA SER A 109 -10.66 10.85 -18.10
C SER A 109 -11.98 10.49 -17.42
N PHE A 110 -12.37 9.22 -17.58
CA PHE A 110 -13.52 8.59 -16.97
C PHE A 110 -13.05 7.61 -15.90
N LEU A 111 -13.55 7.77 -14.69
CA LEU A 111 -13.15 6.98 -13.54
C LEU A 111 -14.08 5.80 -13.32
N LEU A 112 -13.52 4.61 -13.24
CA LEU A 112 -14.17 3.44 -12.69
C LEU A 112 -13.68 3.29 -11.24
N TRP A 113 -14.58 3.58 -10.28
CA TRP A 113 -14.24 3.63 -8.87
C TRP A 113 -14.75 2.38 -8.15
N LEU A 114 -13.83 1.57 -7.63
CA LEU A 114 -14.11 0.22 -7.11
C LEU A 114 -14.23 0.17 -5.58
N HIS A 115 -14.14 1.33 -4.92
CA HIS A 115 -13.99 1.45 -3.47
C HIS A 115 -15.03 0.66 -2.68
N TYR A 116 -16.28 0.64 -3.14
CA TYR A 116 -17.38 -0.02 -2.42
C TYR A 116 -17.55 -1.51 -2.77
N MET A 117 -16.62 -2.12 -3.51
CA MET A 117 -16.59 -3.58 -3.71
C MET A 117 -15.95 -4.30 -2.52
N GLU A 118 -16.59 -4.21 -1.36
CA GLU A 118 -16.01 -4.65 -0.08
C GLU A 118 -16.48 -6.04 0.37
N ASN A 119 -17.11 -6.81 -0.53
CA ASN A 119 -17.57 -8.16 -0.21
C ASN A 119 -16.39 -9.07 0.19
N MET A 120 -16.55 -9.77 1.31
CA MET A 120 -15.58 -10.72 1.84
C MET A 120 -16.25 -12.05 2.15
N ALA A 121 -15.62 -13.15 1.79
CA ALA A 121 -16.15 -14.49 2.08
C ALA A 121 -15.02 -15.48 2.38
N LEU A 122 -15.16 -16.25 3.46
CA LEU A 122 -14.31 -17.41 3.70
C LEU A 122 -14.69 -18.54 2.76
N ILE A 123 -13.69 -19.22 2.20
CA ILE A 123 -13.84 -20.39 1.35
C ILE A 123 -13.34 -21.59 2.14
N SER A 124 -14.27 -22.46 2.52
CA SER A 124 -14.00 -23.64 3.36
C SER A 124 -13.18 -24.70 2.63
N GLN A 125 -13.39 -24.85 1.33
CA GLN A 125 -12.65 -25.78 0.47
C GLN A 125 -12.39 -25.12 -0.88
N TYR A 126 -11.11 -24.89 -1.19
CA TYR A 126 -10.68 -24.42 -2.50
C TYR A 126 -9.87 -25.52 -3.18
N SER A 127 -10.29 -25.98 -4.36
CA SER A 127 -9.51 -26.92 -5.16
C SER A 127 -8.53 -26.13 -6.03
N SER A 128 -7.24 -26.24 -5.70
CA SER A 128 -6.19 -25.63 -6.51
C SER A 128 -5.81 -26.59 -7.62
N CYS A 129 -6.16 -26.31 -8.87
CA CYS A 129 -5.40 -26.85 -10.01
C CYS A 129 -5.19 -28.38 -10.03
N GLY A 130 -6.17 -29.17 -9.60
CA GLY A 130 -6.05 -30.64 -9.51
C GLY A 130 -5.20 -31.17 -8.35
N SER A 131 -4.74 -30.30 -7.46
CA SER A 131 -4.06 -30.62 -6.20
C SER A 131 -5.06 -30.81 -5.05
N ALA A 132 -4.55 -31.24 -3.89
CA ALA A 132 -5.31 -31.33 -2.65
C ALA A 132 -6.01 -30.00 -2.30
N ASN A 133 -7.15 -30.09 -1.61
CA ASN A 133 -7.90 -28.92 -1.17
C ASN A 133 -7.04 -28.00 -0.30
N VAL A 134 -7.01 -26.73 -0.66
CA VAL A 134 -6.43 -25.66 0.16
C VAL A 134 -7.49 -25.20 1.15
N THR A 135 -7.15 -25.25 2.44
CA THR A 135 -7.97 -24.71 3.53
C THR A 135 -7.47 -23.31 3.91
N ASN A 136 -8.28 -22.55 4.66
CA ASN A 136 -7.97 -21.16 5.05
C ASN A 136 -7.79 -20.25 3.84
N VAL A 137 -8.89 -20.07 3.11
CA VAL A 137 -8.93 -19.23 1.91
C VAL A 137 -9.98 -18.16 2.08
N VAL A 138 -9.71 -16.96 1.59
CA VAL A 138 -10.65 -15.85 1.61
C VAL A 138 -10.80 -15.28 0.20
N ARG A 139 -12.04 -14.92 -0.17
CA ARG A 139 -12.33 -14.08 -1.33
C ARG A 139 -12.54 -12.66 -0.85
N LEU A 140 -11.87 -11.72 -1.49
CA LEU A 140 -11.99 -10.28 -1.23
C LEU A 140 -12.39 -9.57 -2.52
N GLY A 141 -13.40 -8.70 -2.45
CA GLY A 141 -13.70 -7.78 -3.53
C GLY A 141 -12.59 -6.73 -3.70
N ALA A 142 -12.51 -6.13 -4.89
CA ALA A 142 -11.47 -5.18 -5.26
C ALA A 142 -11.43 -3.91 -4.41
N GLY A 143 -12.52 -3.60 -3.69
CA GLY A 143 -12.64 -2.45 -2.79
C GLY A 143 -12.09 -2.71 -1.39
N VAL A 144 -11.83 -3.98 -1.01
CA VAL A 144 -11.38 -4.32 0.34
C VAL A 144 -9.99 -3.75 0.61
N GLN A 145 -9.93 -2.73 1.46
CA GLN A 145 -8.70 -1.96 1.72
C GLN A 145 -7.72 -2.69 2.65
N TRP A 146 -8.20 -3.42 3.66
CA TRP A 146 -7.35 -4.10 4.66
C TRP A 146 -6.62 -5.33 4.12
N GLY A 147 -7.20 -6.03 3.15
CA GLY A 147 -6.63 -7.26 2.56
C GLY A 147 -5.62 -7.01 1.44
N GLY A 148 -5.20 -5.77 1.24
CA GLY A 148 -4.14 -5.41 0.31
C GLY A 148 -4.50 -5.58 -1.16
N THR A 149 -5.79 -5.55 -1.53
CA THR A 149 -6.26 -5.75 -2.92
C THR A 149 -5.80 -4.65 -3.89
N GLY A 150 -6.14 -4.78 -5.17
CA GLY A 150 -5.85 -3.74 -6.16
C GLY A 150 -4.37 -3.67 -6.55
N GLY A 151 -3.86 -2.44 -6.71
CA GLY A 151 -2.50 -2.20 -7.21
C GLY A 151 -1.39 -2.64 -6.24
N PHE A 152 -1.67 -2.71 -4.93
CA PHE A 152 -0.72 -3.21 -3.96
C PHE A 152 -0.46 -4.70 -4.17
N LEU A 153 -1.52 -5.54 -4.17
CA LEU A 153 -1.44 -6.97 -4.47
C LEU A 153 -0.84 -7.27 -5.84
N GLN A 154 -1.38 -6.62 -6.87
CA GLN A 154 -0.93 -6.86 -8.25
C GLN A 154 0.50 -6.36 -8.49
N GLY A 155 1.04 -5.50 -7.63
CA GLY A 155 2.43 -5.03 -7.68
C GLY A 155 3.40 -5.82 -6.78
N GLY A 156 2.91 -6.81 -6.03
CA GLY A 156 3.72 -7.67 -5.16
C GLY A 156 3.19 -7.75 -3.73
N SER A 157 2.86 -6.61 -3.10
CA SER A 157 2.53 -6.50 -1.67
C SER A 157 3.64 -6.97 -0.72
N HIS A 158 4.53 -6.08 -0.33
CA HIS A 158 5.48 -6.36 0.77
C HIS A 158 4.78 -6.33 2.14
N SER A 159 5.31 -7.04 3.12
CA SER A 159 4.79 -7.04 4.49
C SER A 159 5.90 -7.39 5.48
N LEU A 160 5.67 -7.08 6.77
CA LEU A 160 6.46 -7.63 7.87
C LEU A 160 6.34 -9.16 8.01
N LEU A 161 5.57 -9.82 7.16
CA LEU A 161 5.54 -11.28 7.07
C LEU A 161 6.22 -11.81 5.81
N SER A 162 6.75 -10.95 4.93
CA SER A 162 7.18 -11.37 3.60
C SER A 162 8.38 -12.31 3.61
N SER A 163 9.35 -12.15 4.53
CA SER A 163 10.48 -13.09 4.64
C SER A 163 10.01 -14.50 5.01
N TRP A 164 8.91 -14.62 5.76
CA TRP A 164 8.42 -15.90 6.28
C TRP A 164 7.27 -16.51 5.48
N LYS A 165 6.43 -15.69 4.84
CA LYS A 165 5.25 -16.12 4.08
C LYS A 165 5.35 -15.91 2.59
N GLY A 166 6.35 -15.19 2.11
CA GLY A 166 6.38 -14.66 0.74
C GLY A 166 5.62 -13.34 0.63
N LEU A 167 5.66 -12.74 -0.55
CA LEU A 167 4.91 -11.53 -0.85
C LEU A 167 3.39 -11.80 -0.79
N GLY A 168 2.59 -10.75 -0.66
CA GLY A 168 1.14 -10.88 -0.67
C GLY A 168 0.63 -11.48 -1.99
N VAL A 169 1.28 -11.16 -3.10
CA VAL A 169 0.97 -11.71 -4.42
C VAL A 169 1.21 -13.23 -4.51
N ASP A 170 2.19 -13.75 -3.77
CA ASP A 170 2.47 -15.19 -3.71
C ASP A 170 1.33 -15.97 -3.02
N GLN A 171 0.44 -15.27 -2.32
CA GLN A 171 -0.73 -15.87 -1.65
C GLN A 171 -1.95 -15.95 -2.56
N VAL A 172 -1.89 -15.39 -3.77
CA VAL A 172 -3.01 -15.36 -4.69
C VAL A 172 -3.23 -16.73 -5.30
N LEU A 173 -4.47 -17.21 -5.23
CA LEU A 173 -4.89 -18.48 -5.83
C LEU A 173 -5.70 -18.26 -7.11
N GLN A 174 -6.44 -17.15 -7.19
CA GLN A 174 -7.34 -16.85 -8.29
C GLN A 174 -7.70 -15.37 -8.35
N TYR A 175 -7.86 -14.84 -9.55
CA TYR A 175 -8.55 -13.58 -9.82
C TYR A 175 -9.87 -13.83 -10.54
N ASP A 176 -10.85 -12.99 -10.24
CA ASP A 176 -12.05 -12.79 -11.04
C ASP A 176 -11.92 -11.43 -11.71
N VAL A 177 -11.91 -11.42 -13.04
CA VAL A 177 -11.62 -10.22 -13.83
C VAL A 177 -12.72 -9.94 -14.84
N VAL A 178 -12.86 -8.68 -15.21
CA VAL A 178 -13.57 -8.26 -16.41
C VAL A 178 -12.53 -7.81 -17.43
N THR A 179 -12.51 -8.51 -18.56
CA THR A 179 -11.54 -8.27 -19.63
C THR A 179 -11.90 -7.03 -20.45
N VAL A 180 -10.94 -6.54 -21.24
CA VAL A 180 -11.14 -5.35 -22.11
C VAL A 180 -12.28 -5.50 -23.16
N ASP A 181 -12.64 -6.73 -23.54
CA ASP A 181 -13.81 -7.03 -24.38
C ASP A 181 -15.12 -7.16 -23.58
N GLY A 182 -15.06 -6.94 -22.26
CA GLY A 182 -16.18 -6.96 -21.34
C GLY A 182 -16.59 -8.37 -20.88
N GLN A 183 -15.77 -9.40 -21.11
CA GLN A 183 -16.07 -10.75 -20.60
C GLN A 183 -15.62 -10.90 -19.15
N ARG A 184 -16.39 -11.63 -18.35
CA ARG A 184 -15.96 -12.00 -17.01
C ARG A 184 -15.21 -13.33 -17.08
N LYS A 185 -13.99 -13.37 -16.54
CA LYS A 185 -13.13 -14.55 -16.57
C LYS A 185 -12.61 -14.88 -15.18
N ILE A 186 -12.54 -16.17 -14.90
CA ILE A 186 -11.75 -16.70 -13.79
C ILE A 186 -10.34 -16.98 -14.29
N VAL A 187 -9.37 -16.49 -13.53
CA VAL A 187 -7.95 -16.50 -13.88
C VAL A 187 -7.19 -17.14 -12.73
N SER A 188 -6.45 -18.19 -13.00
CA SER A 188 -5.68 -18.95 -12.01
C SER A 188 -4.46 -19.59 -12.67
N GLN A 189 -3.64 -20.28 -11.90
CA GLN A 189 -2.49 -21.01 -12.43
C GLN A 189 -2.86 -22.07 -13.49
N CYS A 190 -4.12 -22.53 -13.55
CA CYS A 190 -4.56 -23.57 -14.50
C CYS A 190 -5.61 -23.10 -15.49
N GLN A 191 -6.05 -21.84 -15.40
CA GLN A 191 -7.04 -21.28 -16.30
C GLN A 191 -6.63 -19.84 -16.62
N ASN A 192 -6.31 -19.56 -17.89
CA ASN A 192 -5.73 -18.27 -18.31
C ASN A 192 -4.44 -17.94 -17.53
N SER A 193 -3.51 -18.90 -17.46
CA SER A 193 -2.33 -18.85 -16.61
C SER A 193 -1.33 -17.73 -16.96
N ASP A 194 -1.31 -17.34 -18.23
CA ASP A 194 -0.58 -16.19 -18.76
C ASP A 194 -1.07 -14.88 -18.13
N LEU A 195 -2.38 -14.66 -18.11
CA LEU A 195 -3.00 -13.51 -17.47
C LEU A 195 -2.86 -13.57 -15.95
N PHE A 196 -2.93 -14.77 -15.35
CA PHE A 196 -2.68 -14.95 -13.92
C PHE A 196 -1.28 -14.50 -13.53
N TYR A 197 -0.27 -14.88 -14.32
CA TYR A 197 1.11 -14.48 -14.13
C TYR A 197 1.27 -12.96 -14.28
N ALA A 198 0.66 -12.38 -15.32
CA ALA A 198 0.69 -10.93 -15.57
C ALA A 198 0.06 -10.11 -14.43
N LEU A 199 -1.07 -10.54 -13.89
CA LEU A 199 -1.74 -9.88 -12.75
C LEU A 199 -0.98 -10.09 -11.44
N SER A 200 -0.18 -11.15 -11.33
CA SER A 200 0.59 -11.51 -10.13
C SER A 200 1.98 -10.86 -10.10
N GLY A 201 2.04 -9.53 -10.24
CA GLY A 201 3.28 -8.75 -10.16
C GLY A 201 3.45 -7.69 -11.26
N GLY A 202 2.66 -7.77 -12.34
CA GLY A 202 2.73 -6.83 -13.47
C GLY A 202 2.07 -5.47 -13.23
N VAL A 203 1.69 -5.20 -11.98
CA VAL A 203 1.03 -3.98 -11.49
C VAL A 203 -0.39 -3.75 -12.03
N GLY A 204 -1.31 -3.43 -11.12
CA GLY A 204 -2.73 -3.34 -11.42
C GLY A 204 -3.13 -2.16 -12.32
N GLY A 205 -4.24 -2.35 -13.04
CA GLY A 205 -4.83 -1.33 -13.92
C GLY A 205 -4.39 -1.40 -15.38
N THR A 206 -3.53 -2.36 -15.74
CA THR A 206 -2.95 -2.49 -17.10
C THR A 206 -3.59 -3.61 -17.93
N TYR A 207 -3.74 -4.80 -17.35
CA TYR A 207 -4.16 -5.98 -18.11
C TYR A 207 -5.69 -6.07 -18.22
N ASP A 208 -6.37 -6.22 -17.08
CA ASP A 208 -7.81 -6.32 -16.99
C ASP A 208 -8.30 -5.76 -15.66
N VAL A 209 -9.61 -5.58 -15.52
CA VAL A 209 -10.18 -5.07 -14.27
C VAL A 209 -10.43 -6.22 -13.30
N VAL A 210 -9.66 -6.26 -12.21
CA VAL A 210 -9.88 -7.22 -11.11
C VAL A 210 -11.14 -6.81 -10.33
N VAL A 211 -12.09 -7.74 -10.24
CA VAL A 211 -13.35 -7.62 -9.50
C VAL A 211 -13.20 -8.19 -8.08
N SER A 212 -12.59 -9.37 -7.98
CA SER A 212 -12.27 -10.00 -6.71
C SER A 212 -11.03 -10.87 -6.83
N VAL A 213 -10.44 -11.16 -5.68
CA VAL A 213 -9.27 -12.02 -5.56
C VAL A 213 -9.51 -13.08 -4.51
N VAL A 214 -8.97 -14.28 -4.74
CA VAL A 214 -8.96 -15.38 -3.79
C VAL A 214 -7.54 -15.54 -3.26
N LEU A 215 -7.38 -15.44 -1.95
CA LEU A 215 -6.10 -15.48 -1.25
C LEU A 215 -6.05 -16.64 -0.26
N ARG A 216 -4.86 -17.23 -0.11
CA ARG A 216 -4.53 -18.03 1.06
C ARG A 216 -4.39 -17.11 2.28
N ILE A 217 -4.94 -17.54 3.41
CA ILE A 217 -4.74 -16.90 4.71
C ILE A 217 -4.11 -17.89 5.68
N PHE A 218 -3.42 -17.36 6.69
CA PHE A 218 -2.70 -18.17 7.67
C PHE A 218 -3.32 -17.99 9.05
N ARG A 219 -3.28 -19.06 9.85
CA ARG A 219 -3.58 -18.96 11.27
C ARG A 219 -2.58 -18.01 11.92
N SER A 220 -3.08 -17.12 12.77
CA SER A 220 -2.24 -16.19 13.53
C SER A 220 -1.20 -16.98 14.35
N PRO A 221 0.10 -16.76 14.13
CA PRO A 221 1.14 -17.37 14.93
C PRO A 221 1.41 -16.55 16.20
N HIS A 222 2.14 -17.14 17.15
CA HIS A 222 2.78 -16.38 18.22
C HIS A 222 3.99 -15.63 17.67
N ILE A 223 3.98 -14.30 17.81
CA ILE A 223 5.02 -13.40 17.29
C ILE A 223 5.58 -12.56 18.43
N ILE A 224 6.90 -12.42 18.42
CA ILE A 224 7.59 -11.42 19.20
C ILE A 224 7.82 -10.19 18.31
N GLY A 225 7.19 -9.08 18.71
CA GLY A 225 7.46 -7.77 18.12
C GLY A 225 8.59 -7.07 18.86
N THR A 226 9.49 -6.42 18.13
CA THR A 226 10.49 -5.52 18.70
C THR A 226 10.47 -4.19 17.94
N LEU A 227 10.64 -3.09 18.69
CA LEU A 227 10.93 -1.77 18.15
C LEU A 227 12.39 -1.45 18.49
N LEU A 228 13.12 -0.89 17.55
CA LEU A 228 14.49 -0.44 17.70
C LEU A 228 14.58 1.02 17.27
N SER A 229 15.10 1.88 18.14
CA SER A 229 15.45 3.25 17.78
C SER A 229 16.94 3.45 18.01
N ILE A 230 17.64 3.92 16.98
CA ILE A 230 19.07 4.20 17.05
C ILE A 230 19.31 5.64 16.62
N GLU A 231 19.95 6.41 17.49
CA GLU A 231 20.41 7.76 17.20
C GLU A 231 21.94 7.75 17.08
N ALA A 232 22.47 8.38 16.03
CA ALA A 232 23.90 8.52 15.84
C ALA A 232 24.36 9.95 16.17
N SER A 233 25.45 10.06 16.92
CA SER A 233 26.03 11.35 17.33
C SER A 233 26.67 12.13 16.17
N ASN A 234 27.07 11.45 15.09
CA ASN A 234 27.57 12.08 13.86
C ASN A 234 27.28 11.23 12.61
N GLU A 235 27.48 11.82 11.45
CA GLU A 235 27.16 11.22 10.14
C GLU A 235 28.04 10.02 9.79
N THR A 236 29.35 10.07 10.06
CA THR A 236 30.27 8.96 9.79
C THR A 236 29.86 7.68 10.53
N LEU A 237 29.47 7.82 11.81
CA LEU A 237 28.94 6.72 12.61
C LEU A 237 27.59 6.23 12.05
N TYR A 238 26.70 7.15 11.67
CA TYR A 238 25.40 6.80 11.09
C TYR A 238 25.55 5.97 9.80
N VAL A 239 26.37 6.43 8.86
CA VAL A 239 26.60 5.73 7.58
C VAL A 239 27.26 4.37 7.81
N THR A 240 28.19 4.28 8.76
CA THR A 240 28.83 3.01 9.14
C THR A 240 27.81 2.03 9.71
N LEU A 241 26.93 2.50 10.61
CA LEU A 241 25.83 1.71 11.16
C LEU A 241 24.89 1.19 10.06
N ILE A 242 24.44 2.06 9.15
CA ILE A 242 23.57 1.65 8.03
C ILE A 242 24.27 0.61 7.14
N ARG A 243 25.55 0.80 6.83
CA ARG A 243 26.33 -0.15 6.04
C ARG A 243 26.39 -1.53 6.69
N ASP A 244 26.70 -1.58 7.99
CA ASP A 244 26.81 -2.83 8.73
C ASP A 244 25.45 -3.52 8.88
N LEU A 245 24.38 -2.73 9.10
CA LEU A 245 23.02 -3.23 9.11
C LEU A 245 22.64 -3.87 7.77
N VAL A 246 22.83 -3.17 6.64
CA VAL A 246 22.52 -3.69 5.30
C VAL A 246 23.26 -4.99 5.02
N ARG A 247 24.52 -5.11 5.44
CA ARG A 247 25.30 -6.35 5.32
C ARG A 247 24.76 -7.49 6.19
N PHE A 248 24.08 -7.16 7.27
CA PHE A 248 23.52 -8.12 8.20
C PHE A 248 22.10 -8.57 7.82
N LEU A 249 21.33 -7.75 7.08
CA LEU A 249 19.95 -8.06 6.67
C LEU A 249 19.78 -9.45 5.99
N PRO A 250 20.66 -9.93 5.10
CA PRO A 250 20.49 -11.25 4.50
C PRO A 250 20.46 -12.38 5.53
N LYS A 251 21.35 -12.33 6.54
CA LYS A 251 21.38 -13.33 7.62
C LYS A 251 20.10 -13.35 8.45
N LEU A 252 19.47 -12.19 8.61
CA LEU A 252 18.18 -12.08 9.28
C LEU A 252 17.08 -12.70 8.42
N ALA A 253 17.00 -12.31 7.15
CA ALA A 253 16.01 -12.83 6.21
C ALA A 253 16.10 -14.36 6.09
N ASP A 254 17.31 -14.93 5.95
CA ASP A 254 17.56 -16.39 5.90
C ASP A 254 17.18 -17.11 7.21
N GLY A 255 17.06 -16.36 8.31
CA GLY A 255 16.59 -16.86 9.61
C GLY A 255 15.08 -16.77 9.80
N ASP A 256 14.31 -16.45 8.77
CA ASP A 256 12.87 -16.12 8.82
C ASP A 256 12.57 -14.87 9.67
N TRP A 257 13.55 -14.00 9.87
CA TRP A 257 13.32 -12.72 10.52
C TRP A 257 12.79 -11.73 9.51
N THR A 258 11.76 -11.01 9.91
CA THR A 258 11.28 -9.90 9.12
C THR A 258 11.50 -8.61 9.86
N THR A 259 12.14 -7.66 9.19
CA THR A 259 12.50 -6.36 9.75
C THR A 259 12.10 -5.28 8.77
N ALA A 260 11.53 -4.18 9.26
CA ALA A 260 11.42 -2.94 8.51
C ALA A 260 12.31 -1.89 9.19
N PHE A 261 13.18 -1.27 8.41
CA PHE A 261 14.03 -0.17 8.88
C PHE A 261 13.73 1.08 8.06
N ILE A 262 13.49 2.20 8.76
CA ILE A 262 13.28 3.52 8.19
C ILE A 262 14.50 4.37 8.58
N PRO A 263 15.49 4.50 7.69
CA PRO A 263 16.59 5.41 7.91
C PRO A 263 16.12 6.85 7.69
N SER A 264 16.39 7.70 8.68
CA SER A 264 16.21 9.13 8.61
C SER A 264 17.56 9.82 8.50
N PHE A 265 17.81 10.41 7.33
CA PHE A 265 18.95 11.30 7.08
C PHE A 265 18.58 12.75 7.40
N TYR A 266 17.71 12.98 8.40
CA TYR A 266 17.10 14.28 8.70
C TYR A 266 18.12 15.41 8.85
N LYS A 267 19.31 15.14 9.41
CA LYS A 267 20.39 16.13 9.49
C LYS A 267 20.92 16.51 8.12
N ALA A 268 21.14 15.54 7.23
CA ALA A 268 21.59 15.79 5.85
C ALA A 268 20.50 16.50 5.01
N TYR A 269 19.23 16.11 5.20
CA TYR A 269 18.09 16.75 4.55
C TYR A 269 17.90 18.22 4.98
N LYS A 270 17.98 18.52 6.29
CA LYS A 270 17.91 19.90 6.81
C LYS A 270 19.10 20.76 6.37
N LEU A 271 20.32 20.22 6.38
CA LEU A 271 21.50 20.94 5.89
C LEU A 271 21.35 21.37 4.42
N ALA A 272 20.69 20.57 3.58
CA ALA A 272 20.46 20.90 2.17
C ALA A 272 19.39 21.99 1.96
N LEU A 273 18.36 22.07 2.83
CA LEU A 273 17.23 22.98 2.65
C LEU A 273 17.30 24.25 3.52
N THR A 274 17.85 24.15 4.72
CA THR A 274 17.96 25.24 5.71
C THR A 274 19.36 25.20 6.34
N PRO A 275 20.42 25.63 5.64
CA PRO A 275 21.80 25.54 6.10
C PRO A 275 22.08 26.28 7.42
N SER A 276 21.23 27.26 7.76
CA SER A 276 21.33 28.09 8.96
C SER A 276 20.71 27.46 10.22
N ASP A 277 20.00 26.34 10.10
CA ASP A 277 19.40 25.63 11.23
C ASP A 277 19.96 24.19 11.34
N PRO A 278 21.06 24.00 12.08
CA PRO A 278 21.71 22.70 12.22
C PRO A 278 20.96 21.74 13.17
N THR A 279 19.77 22.10 13.67
CA THR A 279 19.03 21.27 14.62
C THR A 279 18.40 20.05 13.93
N GLY A 280 18.96 18.87 14.20
CA GLY A 280 18.46 17.60 13.71
C GLY A 280 19.42 16.43 13.99
N TYR A 281 18.85 15.24 14.20
CA TYR A 281 19.60 14.00 14.40
C TYR A 281 19.30 13.00 13.30
N ASN A 282 20.31 12.27 12.84
CA ASN A 282 20.08 11.11 12.00
C ASN A 282 19.63 9.97 12.90
N MET A 283 18.51 9.35 12.55
CA MET A 283 17.88 8.30 13.35
C MET A 283 17.59 7.11 12.45
N LEU A 284 17.68 5.92 13.01
CA LEU A 284 17.19 4.70 12.40
C LEU A 284 16.06 4.17 13.29
N LEU A 285 14.86 4.08 12.73
CA LEU A 285 13.74 3.39 13.35
C LEU A 285 13.61 2.03 12.71
N GLY A 286 13.56 0.98 13.52
CA GLY A 286 13.40 -0.40 13.11
C GLY A 286 12.24 -1.05 13.82
N SER A 287 11.54 -1.93 13.14
CA SER A 287 10.66 -2.90 13.77
C SER A 287 10.95 -4.28 13.23
N SER A 288 10.88 -5.30 14.08
CA SER A 288 11.00 -6.68 13.64
C SER A 288 9.89 -7.54 14.20
N LEU A 289 9.43 -8.48 13.38
CA LEU A 289 8.55 -9.58 13.78
C LEU A 289 9.35 -10.87 13.69
N ILE A 290 9.43 -11.59 14.81
CA ILE A 290 10.17 -12.84 14.92
C ILE A 290 9.20 -13.93 15.38
N PRO A 291 8.98 -14.99 14.58
CA PRO A 291 8.18 -16.13 15.02
C PRO A 291 8.81 -16.84 16.23
N ASP A 292 8.00 -17.28 17.17
CA ASP A 292 8.47 -17.99 18.38
C ASP A 292 9.34 -19.22 18.06
N THR A 293 9.03 -19.94 16.99
CA THR A 293 9.81 -21.09 16.52
C THR A 293 11.24 -20.70 16.13
N VAL A 294 11.41 -19.51 15.55
CA VAL A 294 12.72 -18.98 15.16
C VAL A 294 13.52 -18.60 16.40
N VAL A 295 12.89 -17.94 17.37
CA VAL A 295 13.55 -17.58 18.64
C VAL A 295 14.07 -18.82 19.36
N ARG A 296 13.26 -19.89 19.42
CA ARG A 296 13.67 -21.16 20.02
C ARG A 296 14.85 -21.81 19.28
N ASN A 297 14.86 -21.77 17.96
CA ASN A 297 15.86 -22.48 17.15
C ASN A 297 17.16 -21.69 16.92
N ARG A 298 17.14 -20.36 17.05
CA ARG A 298 18.25 -19.46 16.67
C ARG A 298 18.68 -18.51 17.80
N GLN A 299 18.43 -18.90 19.05
CA GLN A 299 18.67 -18.07 20.24
C GLN A 299 20.12 -17.58 20.37
N ASN A 300 21.11 -18.37 19.92
CA ASN A 300 22.53 -17.97 19.97
C ASN A 300 22.88 -16.87 18.96
N ASP A 301 22.34 -16.94 17.73
CA ASP A 301 22.55 -15.90 16.71
C ASP A 301 21.93 -14.56 17.14
N LEU A 302 20.76 -14.66 17.77
CA LEU A 302 20.05 -13.60 18.46
C LEU A 302 20.90 -12.86 19.48
N ILE A 303 21.51 -13.63 20.40
CA ILE A 303 22.36 -13.09 21.45
C ILE A 303 23.58 -12.41 20.83
N GLN A 304 24.22 -13.01 19.82
CA GLN A 304 25.36 -12.39 19.13
C GLN A 304 24.99 -11.08 18.45
N LEU A 305 23.81 -11.00 17.83
CA LEU A 305 23.30 -9.75 17.26
C LEU A 305 23.11 -8.67 18.33
N PHE A 306 22.45 -8.98 19.44
CA PHE A 306 22.26 -8.02 20.54
C PHE A 306 23.59 -7.58 21.15
N LEU A 307 24.56 -8.49 21.30
CA LEU A 307 25.91 -8.17 21.77
C LEU A 307 26.67 -7.28 20.78
N GLN A 308 26.51 -7.51 19.47
CA GLN A 308 27.10 -6.68 18.43
C GLN A 308 26.49 -5.27 18.42
N MET A 309 25.16 -5.16 18.54
CA MET A 309 24.49 -3.86 18.68
C MET A 309 24.94 -3.10 19.93
N LYS A 310 25.11 -3.81 21.06
CA LYS A 310 25.63 -3.25 22.31
C LYS A 310 27.08 -2.77 22.18
N ARG A 311 27.95 -3.50 21.45
CA ARG A 311 29.33 -3.09 21.15
C ARG A 311 29.40 -1.82 20.29
N LEU A 312 28.41 -1.58 19.44
CA LEU A 312 28.33 -0.40 18.58
C LEU A 312 27.80 0.86 19.29
N SER A 313 27.67 0.85 20.63
CA SER A 313 27.16 1.98 21.42
C SER A 313 25.76 2.46 20.99
N VAL A 314 24.95 1.53 20.47
CA VAL A 314 23.55 1.77 20.16
C VAL A 314 22.78 1.94 21.48
N LYS A 315 22.35 3.17 21.80
CA LYS A 315 21.35 3.39 22.84
C LYS A 315 20.00 2.90 22.33
N ALA A 316 19.69 1.62 22.57
CA ALA A 316 18.33 1.10 22.39
C ALA A 316 17.44 1.72 23.47
N THR A 317 16.76 2.82 23.15
CA THR A 317 15.93 3.58 24.10
C THR A 317 14.60 2.90 24.43
N SER A 318 14.16 1.92 23.63
CA SER A 318 13.09 1.00 24.00
C SER A 318 13.25 -0.30 23.21
N LEU A 319 13.27 -1.43 23.90
CA LEU A 319 13.03 -2.75 23.31
C LEU A 319 11.69 -3.23 23.88
N LEU A 320 10.59 -2.78 23.29
CA LEU A 320 9.26 -3.28 23.64
C LEU A 320 9.11 -4.67 23.03
N ILE A 321 9.36 -5.71 23.85
CA ILE A 321 9.01 -7.09 23.53
C ILE A 321 7.54 -7.24 23.88
N ASN A 322 6.68 -7.06 22.89
CA ASN A 322 5.27 -7.42 23.05
C ASN A 322 5.10 -8.84 22.53
N HIS A 323 4.70 -9.75 23.41
CA HIS A 323 4.09 -11.00 22.97
C HIS A 323 2.74 -10.63 22.35
N VAL A 324 2.66 -10.71 21.02
CA VAL A 324 1.36 -10.65 20.36
C VAL A 324 0.77 -12.05 20.52
N ALA A 325 0.04 -12.25 21.61
CA ALA A 325 -0.75 -13.46 21.82
C ALA A 325 -1.89 -13.48 20.80
N GLY A 326 -2.07 -14.64 20.16
CA GLY A 326 -3.16 -14.88 19.21
C GLY A 326 -4.53 -15.00 19.87
#